data_AF-A0A943RA96-F1
#
_entry.id   AF-A0A943RA96-F1
#
_cell.length_a   1.000
_cell.length_b   1.000
_cell.length_c   1.000
_cell.angle_alpha   90.00
_cell.angle_beta   90.00
_cell.angle_gamma   90.00
#
_symmetry.space_group_name_H-M   'P 1'
#
loop_
_entity.id
_entity.type
_entity.pdbx_description
1 polymer ?
#
loop_
_entity_poly.entity_id
_entity_poly.type
_entity_poly.pdbx_seq_one_letter_code
_entity_poly.pdbx_strand_id
1 'polypeptide(L)' 'MAQILLFAGTSEGRQLAEHLSACGVSLFVSVATAYGELLLNHAHASVL' A
#
# COMPACT_ATOMS: atom_id res chain seq x y z
N MET A 1 12.12 -10.23 -11.18
CA MET A 1 11.64 -9.21 -10.21
C MET A 1 10.38 -9.75 -9.55
N ALA A 2 10.34 -9.80 -8.21
CA ALA A 2 9.14 -10.21 -7.48
C ALA A 2 8.13 -9.06 -7.47
N GLN A 3 6.84 -9.37 -7.59
CA GLN A 3 5.75 -8.42 -7.39
C GLN A 3 5.23 -8.61 -5.97
N ILE A 4 5.20 -7.53 -5.17
CA ILE A 4 4.74 -7.57 -3.78
C ILE A 4 3.28 -7.17 -3.75
N LEU A 5 2.45 -8.01 -3.13
CA LEU A 5 1.07 -7.68 -2.77
C LEU A 5 0.98 -7.53 -1.24
N LEU A 6 0.50 -6.38 -0.79
CA LEU A 6 0.35 -6.04 0.62
C LEU A 6 -1.12 -5.81 0.96
N PHE A 7 -1.66 -6.57 1.92
CA PHE A 7 -3.01 -6.37 2.44
C PHE A 7 -2.99 -5.34 3.57
N ALA A 8 -3.24 -4.07 3.25
CA ALA A 8 -3.12 -2.94 4.17
C ALA A 8 -4.45 -2.57 4.86
N GLY A 9 -5.19 -3.59 5.32
CA GLY A 9 -6.47 -3.40 6.02
C GLY A 9 -6.36 -2.74 7.40
N THR A 10 -5.15 -2.68 7.97
CA THR A 10 -4.87 -2.04 9.26
C THR A 10 -3.97 -0.82 9.10
N SER A 11 -3.82 -0.04 10.17
CA SER A 11 -2.95 1.14 10.18
C SER A 11 -1.48 0.78 9.95
N GLU A 12 -0.99 -0.31 10.55
CA GLU A 12 0.37 -0.81 10.38
C GLU A 12 0.64 -1.22 8.93
N GLY A 13 -0.34 -1.87 8.29
CA GLY A 13 -0.24 -2.25 6.88
C GLY A 13 -0.09 -1.03 5.95
N ARG A 14 -0.81 0.08 6.24
CA ARG A 14 -0.68 1.32 5.46
C ARG A 14 0.66 2.01 5.71
N GLN A 15 1.10 2.09 6.96
CA GLN A 15 2.42 2.64 7.31
C GLN A 15 3.56 1.87 6.62
N LEU A 16 3.43 0.54 6.55
CA LEU A 16 4.37 -0.29 5.82
C LEU A 16 4.34 -0.02 4.31
N ALA A 17 3.15 0.13 3.72
CA ALA A 17 3.00 0.47 2.31
C ALA A 17 3.69 1.80 1.97
N GLU A 18 3.49 2.84 2.79
CA GLU A 18 4.12 4.14 2.64
C GLU A 18 5.64 4.06 2.77
N HIS A 19 6.14 3.33 3.76
CA HIS A 19 7.58 3.15 3.95
C HIS A 19 8.24 2.46 2.75
N LEU A 20 7.65 1.36 2.27
CA LEU A 20 8.16 0.61 1.11
C LEU A 20 8.11 1.47 -0.16
N SER A 21 7.01 2.20 -0.36
CA SER A 21 6.86 3.16 -1.46
C SER A 21 7.94 4.25 -1.42
N ALA A 22 8.25 4.80 -0.24
CA ALA A 22 9.30 5.81 -0.07
C ALA A 22 10.71 5.27 -0.33
N CYS A 23 10.92 3.95 -0.14
CA CYS A 23 12.16 3.27 -0.51
C CYS A 23 12.25 2.91 -2.01
N GLY A 24 11.26 3.27 -2.84
CA GLY A 24 11.23 2.96 -4.27
C GLY A 24 10.85 1.50 -4.57
N VAL A 25 10.27 0.79 -3.61
CA VAL A 25 9.78 -0.58 -3.83
C VAL A 25 8.43 -0.51 -4.53
N SER A 26 8.31 -1.19 -5.67
CA SER A 26 7.03 -1.32 -6.37
C SER A 26 6.15 -2.34 -5.67
N LEU A 27 4.95 -1.94 -5.25
CA LEU A 27 3.98 -2.81 -4.58
C LEU A 27 2.55 -2.58 -5.06
N PHE A 28 1.75 -3.63 -4.96
CA PHE A 28 0.29 -3.58 -4.99
C PHE A 28 -0.25 -3.56 -3.56
N VAL A 29 -1.23 -2.71 -3.30
CA VAL A 29 -1.86 -2.59 -1.98
C VAL A 29 -3.34 -2.92 -2.10
N SER A 30 -3.81 -3.88 -1.31
CA SER A 30 -5.22 -4.23 -1.22
C SER A 30 -5.78 -3.81 0.14
N VAL A 31 -6.93 -3.15 0.13
CA VAL A 31 -7.66 -2.72 1.32
C VAL A 31 -9.09 -3.22 1.25
N ALA A 32 -9.71 -3.41 2.41
CA ALA A 32 -11.05 -4.01 2.46
C ALA A 32 -12.18 -3.03 2.12
N THR A 33 -11.93 -1.72 2.17
CA THR A 33 -12.97 -0.68 2.02
C THR A 33 -12.44 0.52 1.26
N ALA A 34 -13.34 1.26 0.61
CA ALA A 34 -13.03 2.55 -0.03
C ALA A 34 -12.43 3.57 0.96
N TYR A 35 -12.80 3.50 2.24
CA TYR A 35 -12.17 4.33 3.27
C TYR A 35 -10.68 4.00 3.46
N GLY A 36 -10.30 2.73 3.36
CA GLY A 36 -8.90 2.31 3.39
C GLY A 36 -8.08 2.88 2.23
N GLU A 37 -8.68 3.00 1.04
CA GLU A 37 -8.04 3.56 -0.14
C GLU A 37 -7.75 5.05 0.04
N LEU A 38 -8.71 5.80 0.60
CA LEU A 38 -8.56 7.23 0.90
C LEU A 38 -7.41 7.53 1.88
N LEU A 39 -7.03 6.56 2.72
CA LEU A 39 -5.97 6.72 3.70
C LEU A 39 -4.56 6.45 3.15
N LEU A 40 -4.42 5.92 1.93
CA LEU A 40 -3.12 5.65 1.33
C LEU A 40 -2.57 6.92 0.67
N ASN A 41 -1.37 7.37 1.04
CA ASN A 41 -0.66 8.42 0.28
C ASN A 41 -0.08 7.80 -0.99
N HIS A 42 -0.58 8.23 -2.15
CA HIS A 42 -0.44 7.56 -3.46
C HIS A 42 0.96 7.63 -4.11
N ALA A 43 2.04 7.80 -3.35
CA ALA A 43 3.32 8.20 -3.94
C ALA A 43 3.86 7.20 -4.97
N HIS A 44 3.80 5.88 -4.73
CA HIS A 44 4.23 4.85 -5.70
C HIS A 44 3.52 3.48 -5.53
N ALA A 45 2.35 3.45 -4.90
CA ALA A 45 1.58 2.22 -4.67
C ALA A 45 0.37 2.14 -5.61
N SER A 46 0.21 1.00 -6.29
CA SER A 46 -0.99 0.70 -7.07
C SER A 46 -2.01 0.02 -6.17
N VAL A 47 -3.22 0.58 -6.05
CA VAL A 47 -4.29 0.02 -5.24
C VAL A 47 -5.09 -1.00 -6.06
N LEU A 48 -5.38 -2.16 -5.47
CA LEU A 48 -6.20 -3.24 -6.06
C LEU A 48 -7.56 -3.36 -5.37
#